data_AF-A0A952I6M8-F1
#
_entry.id   AF-A0A952I6M8-F1
#
_cell.length_a   1.000
_cell.length_b   1.000
_cell.length_c   1.000
_cell.angle_alpha   90.00
_cell.angle_beta   90.00
_cell.angle_gamma   90.00
#
_symmetry.space_group_name_H-M   'P 1'
#
loop_
_entity.id
_entity.type
_entity.pdbx_description
1 polymer ?
#
loop_
_entity_poly.entity_id
_entity_poly.type
_entity_poly.pdbx_seq_one_letter_code
_entity_poly.pdbx_strand_id
1 'polypeptide(L)'
;MKTLSCRETWLAMTRLSAAGDQRNYTQTIAMDDYLVETELFPKPVLEAYSCWNLGQPLKPQQQAYFNSERGGGQGDYREGMPEKIANVVDCLRHYPASKRALITIANQPIPDHRSDEQAKCFREIHFHLAKEPGRSILNATCFFRAQAALIFPKNIHFIGSLMHSIGQQLPQQPQLGQLFYLTSLLVADRT
;
A
#
# COMPACT_ATOMS: atom_id res chain seq x y z
N MET A 1 10.49 -18.02 -0.68
CA MET A 1 9.03 -17.79 -0.63
C MET A 1 8.50 -17.80 -2.04
N LYS A 2 7.33 -18.40 -2.28
CA LYS A 2 6.65 -18.31 -3.58
C LYS A 2 6.10 -16.89 -3.76
N THR A 3 6.36 -16.25 -4.90
CA THR A 3 5.70 -14.99 -5.27
C THR A 3 4.26 -15.28 -5.70
N LEU A 4 3.31 -14.51 -5.19
CA LEU A 4 1.89 -14.61 -5.54
C LEU A 4 1.43 -13.31 -6.20
N SER A 5 0.41 -13.39 -7.06
CA SER A 5 -0.31 -12.19 -7.51
C SER A 5 -1.06 -11.51 -6.34
N CYS A 6 -1.50 -10.27 -6.55
CA CYS A 6 -2.34 -9.57 -5.57
C CYS A 6 -3.64 -10.35 -5.27
N ARG A 7 -4.28 -10.93 -6.29
CA ARG A 7 -5.51 -11.73 -6.13
C ARG A 7 -5.26 -13.03 -5.36
N GLU A 8 -4.20 -13.78 -5.70
CA GLU A 8 -3.84 -15.00 -4.96
C GLU A 8 -3.48 -14.69 -3.50
N THR A 9 -2.80 -13.57 -3.26
CA THR A 9 -2.46 -13.11 -1.90
C THR A 9 -3.73 -12.81 -1.10
N TRP A 10 -4.69 -12.09 -1.69
CA TRP A 10 -5.97 -11.81 -1.06
C TRP A 10 -6.75 -13.09 -0.70
N LEU A 11 -6.82 -14.06 -1.61
CA LEU A 11 -7.47 -15.35 -1.36
C LEU A 11 -6.75 -16.13 -0.25
N ALA A 12 -5.41 -16.12 -0.24
CA ALA A 12 -4.63 -16.75 0.81
C ALA A 12 -4.86 -16.09 2.18
N MET A 13 -4.85 -14.76 2.25
CA MET A 13 -5.14 -14.00 3.46
C MET A 13 -6.54 -14.33 3.98
N THR A 14 -7.56 -14.29 3.11
CA THR A 14 -8.97 -14.59 3.46
C THR A 14 -9.12 -15.99 4.02
N ARG A 15 -8.51 -17.00 3.40
CA ARG A 15 -8.56 -18.39 3.89
C ARG A 15 -7.86 -18.55 5.24
N LEU A 16 -6.69 -17.94 5.40
CA LEU A 16 -5.91 -18.05 6.62
C LEU A 16 -6.62 -17.35 7.79
N SER A 17 -7.14 -16.15 7.58
CA SER A 17 -7.81 -15.39 8.62
C SER A 17 -9.18 -15.95 8.99
N ALA A 18 -9.86 -16.65 8.07
CA ALA A 18 -11.07 -17.41 8.38
C ALA A 18 -10.82 -18.57 9.35
N ALA A 19 -9.58 -19.09 9.42
CA ALA A 19 -9.18 -20.11 10.39
C ALA A 19 -8.71 -19.52 11.74
N GLY A 20 -8.65 -18.19 11.84
CA GLY A 20 -8.21 -17.43 13.02
C GLY A 20 -7.07 -16.47 12.72
N ASP A 21 -6.76 -15.63 13.71
CA ASP A 21 -5.72 -14.61 13.62
C ASP A 21 -4.33 -15.20 13.32
N GLN A 22 -3.61 -14.58 12.40
CA GLN A 22 -2.24 -14.99 12.06
C GLN A 22 -1.25 -13.92 12.49
N ARG A 23 -0.21 -14.33 13.22
CA ARG A 23 0.89 -13.44 13.62
C ARG A 23 2.00 -13.47 12.56
N ASN A 24 2.63 -12.32 12.32
CA ASN A 24 3.81 -12.18 11.46
C ASN A 24 3.63 -12.74 10.04
N TYR A 25 2.48 -12.48 9.42
CA TYR A 25 2.24 -12.91 8.06
C TYR A 25 3.16 -12.16 7.10
N THR A 26 3.84 -12.92 6.24
CA THR A 26 4.73 -12.39 5.18
C THR A 26 4.38 -12.96 3.83
N GLN A 27 4.44 -12.15 2.78
CA GLN A 27 4.25 -12.60 1.40
C GLN A 27 5.04 -11.73 0.43
N THR A 28 5.68 -12.35 -0.57
CA THR A 28 6.20 -11.63 -1.74
C THR A 28 5.09 -11.55 -2.79
N ILE A 29 4.69 -10.35 -3.17
CA ILE A 29 3.54 -10.09 -4.04
C ILE A 29 4.05 -9.52 -5.37
N ALA A 30 3.58 -10.03 -6.50
CA ALA A 30 3.79 -9.41 -7.81
C ALA A 30 2.84 -8.21 -7.97
N MET A 31 3.40 -7.04 -8.33
CA MET A 31 2.69 -5.75 -8.38
C MET A 31 2.42 -5.27 -9.81
N ASP A 32 2.61 -6.14 -10.80
CA ASP A 32 2.29 -5.91 -12.21
C ASP A 32 0.78 -5.76 -12.44
N ASP A 33 -0.04 -6.45 -11.65
CA ASP A 33 -1.48 -6.23 -11.51
C ASP A 33 -1.88 -6.16 -10.03
N TYR A 34 -2.20 -4.95 -9.57
CA TYR A 34 -2.65 -4.66 -8.21
C TYR A 34 -4.16 -4.44 -8.08
N LEU A 35 -4.93 -4.67 -9.15
CA LEU A 35 -6.38 -4.53 -9.11
C LEU A 35 -7.04 -5.81 -8.56
N VAL A 36 -7.55 -5.72 -7.34
CA VAL A 36 -8.32 -6.79 -6.71
C VAL A 36 -9.75 -6.30 -6.47
N GLU A 37 -10.66 -6.56 -7.39
CA GLU A 37 -12.05 -6.15 -7.23
C GLU A 37 -12.84 -7.12 -6.35
N THR A 38 -13.68 -6.55 -5.50
CA THR A 38 -14.66 -7.24 -4.65
C THR A 38 -15.96 -6.43 -4.64
N GLU A 39 -17.05 -6.99 -4.12
CA GLU A 39 -18.30 -6.23 -3.97
C GLU A 39 -18.14 -4.98 -3.11
N LEU A 40 -17.33 -5.06 -2.03
CA LEU A 40 -17.05 -3.93 -1.16
C LEU A 40 -16.12 -2.89 -1.82
N PHE A 41 -15.21 -3.36 -2.67
CA PHE A 41 -14.18 -2.57 -3.35
C PHE A 41 -14.19 -2.78 -4.86
N PRO A 42 -15.19 -2.27 -5.59
CA PRO A 42 -15.14 -2.21 -7.05
C PRO A 42 -14.10 -1.17 -7.49
N LYS A 43 -13.61 -1.29 -8.73
CA LYS A 43 -12.54 -0.41 -9.26
C LYS A 43 -12.74 1.10 -9.01
N PRO A 44 -13.92 1.72 -9.24
CA PRO A 44 -14.09 3.16 -9.01
C PRO A 44 -13.86 3.58 -7.54
N VAL A 45 -14.15 2.69 -6.60
CA VAL A 45 -13.90 2.91 -5.17
C VAL A 45 -12.40 2.82 -4.89
N LEU A 46 -11.72 1.79 -5.40
CA LEU A 46 -10.28 1.60 -5.24
C LEU A 46 -9.48 2.81 -5.79
N GLU A 47 -9.84 3.27 -6.98
CA GLU A 47 -9.27 4.46 -7.61
C GLU A 47 -9.50 5.71 -6.76
N ALA A 48 -10.74 5.93 -6.29
CA ALA A 48 -11.06 7.09 -5.45
C ALA A 48 -10.24 7.12 -4.15
N TYR A 49 -10.15 6.00 -3.42
CA TYR A 49 -9.35 5.92 -2.19
C TYR A 49 -7.86 6.15 -2.45
N SER A 50 -7.35 5.63 -3.56
CA SER A 50 -5.94 5.77 -3.90
C SER A 50 -5.60 7.20 -4.32
N CYS A 51 -6.40 7.82 -5.19
CA CYS A 51 -6.26 9.24 -5.54
C CYS A 51 -6.32 10.13 -4.30
N TRP A 52 -7.30 9.89 -3.42
CA TRP A 52 -7.44 10.63 -2.17
C TRP A 52 -6.18 10.54 -1.33
N ASN A 53 -5.70 9.32 -1.05
CA ASN A 53 -4.51 9.10 -0.22
C ASN A 53 -3.21 9.57 -0.85
N LEU A 54 -3.13 9.67 -2.19
CA LEU A 54 -2.01 10.27 -2.91
C LEU A 54 -2.04 11.81 -2.90
N GLY A 55 -3.02 12.43 -2.24
CA GLY A 55 -3.17 13.90 -2.18
C GLY A 55 -3.71 14.49 -3.48
N GLN A 56 -4.30 13.68 -4.36
CA GLN A 56 -4.88 14.13 -5.62
C GLN A 56 -6.31 14.62 -5.42
N PRO A 57 -6.78 15.59 -6.23
CA PRO A 57 -8.15 16.07 -6.15
C PRO A 57 -9.15 14.97 -6.51
N LEU A 58 -10.22 14.85 -5.71
CA LEU A 58 -11.34 13.96 -5.98
C LEU A 58 -12.41 14.64 -6.83
N LYS A 59 -13.01 13.89 -7.75
CA LYS A 59 -14.25 14.28 -8.41
C LYS A 59 -15.40 14.24 -7.39
N PRO A 60 -16.44 15.09 -7.51
CA PRO A 60 -17.58 15.10 -6.58
C PRO A 60 -18.23 13.73 -6.38
N GLN A 61 -18.39 12.96 -7.46
CA GLN A 61 -18.96 11.61 -7.41
C GLN A 61 -18.11 10.61 -6.61
N GLN A 62 -16.79 10.81 -6.54
CA GLN A 62 -15.89 9.94 -5.79
C GLN A 62 -16.00 10.16 -4.28
N GLN A 63 -16.43 11.35 -3.83
CA GLN A 63 -16.60 11.65 -2.41
C GLN A 63 -17.68 10.77 -1.76
N ALA A 64 -18.68 10.33 -2.53
CA ALA A 64 -19.74 9.44 -2.06
C ALA A 64 -19.25 8.01 -1.73
N TYR A 65 -18.04 7.64 -2.13
CA TYR A 65 -17.50 6.29 -1.87
C TYR A 65 -16.90 6.09 -0.48
N PHE A 66 -16.69 7.18 0.28
CA PHE A 66 -16.01 7.16 1.57
C PHE A 66 -16.97 6.83 2.71
N ASN A 67 -16.68 5.77 3.47
CA ASN A 67 -17.48 5.35 4.63
C ASN A 67 -16.63 4.53 5.63
N SER A 68 -17.19 4.25 6.81
CA SER A 68 -16.52 3.52 7.90
C SER A 68 -16.16 2.07 7.54
N GLU A 69 -17.06 1.37 6.84
CA GLU A 69 -16.88 -0.02 6.41
C GLU A 69 -15.69 -0.20 5.46
N ARG A 70 -15.46 0.78 4.60
CA ARG A 70 -14.32 0.84 3.67
C ARG A 70 -13.03 1.38 4.31
N GLY A 71 -13.01 1.50 5.64
CA GLY A 71 -11.82 1.70 6.46
C GLY A 71 -11.72 3.04 7.19
N GLY A 72 -12.73 3.92 7.08
CA GLY A 72 -12.84 5.14 7.89
C GLY A 72 -11.55 5.97 8.01
N GLY A 73 -11.35 6.62 9.16
CA GLY A 73 -10.17 7.45 9.44
C GLY A 73 -8.84 6.69 9.48
N GLN A 74 -8.84 5.39 9.81
CA GLN A 74 -7.63 4.55 9.76
C GLN A 74 -7.05 4.43 8.34
N GLY A 75 -7.86 4.63 7.31
CA GLY A 75 -7.46 4.56 5.91
C GLY A 75 -7.00 5.88 5.29
N ASP A 76 -6.93 6.97 6.06
CA ASP A 76 -6.47 8.28 5.59
C ASP A 76 -4.95 8.43 5.74
N TYR A 77 -4.23 8.43 4.62
CA TYR A 77 -2.77 8.51 4.58
C TYR A 77 -2.24 9.84 4.00
N ARG A 78 -3.11 10.83 3.83
CA ARG A 78 -2.82 12.04 3.04
C ARG A 78 -1.74 12.94 3.61
N GLU A 79 -1.55 12.90 4.92
CA GLU A 79 -0.66 13.80 5.64
C GLU A 79 0.78 13.77 5.06
N GLY A 80 1.12 14.86 4.37
CA GLY A 80 2.42 15.08 3.72
C GLY A 80 2.74 14.10 2.59
N MET A 81 1.75 13.42 2.01
CA MET A 81 2.00 12.39 0.99
C MET A 81 2.69 12.94 -0.27
N PRO A 82 2.32 14.12 -0.84
CA PRO A 82 3.03 14.69 -1.98
C PRO A 82 4.52 14.92 -1.71
N GLU A 83 4.86 15.48 -0.55
CA GLU A 83 6.25 15.75 -0.14
C GLU A 83 7.03 14.45 0.11
N LYS A 84 6.38 13.45 0.71
CA LYS A 84 6.94 12.10 0.91
C LYS A 84 7.28 11.43 -0.41
N ILE A 85 6.38 11.49 -1.40
CA ILE A 85 6.61 10.99 -2.76
C ILE A 85 7.78 11.74 -3.41
N ALA A 86 7.78 13.07 -3.34
CA ALA A 86 8.84 13.89 -3.92
C ALA A 86 10.22 13.54 -3.34
N ASN A 87 10.30 13.32 -2.02
CA ASN A 87 11.54 12.91 -1.35
C ASN A 87 12.02 11.52 -1.80
N VAL A 88 11.12 10.54 -1.98
CA VAL A 88 11.48 9.23 -2.52
C VAL A 88 11.97 9.33 -3.96
N VAL A 89 11.27 10.10 -4.81
CA VAL A 89 11.66 10.33 -6.21
C VAL A 89 13.04 10.98 -6.29
N ASP A 90 13.28 12.02 -5.50
CA ASP A 90 14.57 12.69 -5.42
C ASP A 90 15.68 11.72 -5.01
N CYS A 91 15.45 10.95 -3.94
CA CYS A 91 16.39 9.97 -3.44
C CYS A 91 16.73 8.91 -4.50
N LEU A 92 15.74 8.32 -5.18
CA LEU A 92 15.97 7.27 -6.17
C LEU A 92 16.57 7.80 -7.48
N ARG A 93 16.29 9.06 -7.83
CA ARG A 93 16.86 9.72 -9.02
C ARG A 93 18.35 10.00 -8.84
N HIS A 94 18.74 10.55 -7.70
CA HIS A 94 20.13 10.92 -7.44
C HIS A 94 20.96 9.77 -6.84
N TYR A 95 20.32 8.88 -6.09
CA TYR A 95 20.97 7.78 -5.38
C TYR A 95 20.20 6.46 -5.61
N PRO A 96 20.25 5.86 -6.82
CA PRO A 96 19.45 4.69 -7.17
C PRO A 96 19.75 3.43 -6.35
N ALA A 97 20.90 3.36 -5.68
CA ALA A 97 21.27 2.29 -4.74
C ALA A 97 20.98 2.63 -3.27
N SER A 98 20.32 3.76 -3.00
CA SER A 98 20.02 4.23 -1.65
C SER A 98 19.09 3.27 -0.92
N LYS A 99 19.40 3.06 0.36
CA LYS A 99 18.55 2.31 1.31
C LYS A 99 17.63 3.24 2.11
N ARG A 100 17.51 4.51 1.70
CA ARG A 100 16.80 5.58 2.43
C ARG A 100 15.54 6.07 1.70
N ALA A 101 15.21 5.49 0.56
CA ALA A 101 13.99 5.80 -0.17
C ALA A 101 12.81 5.13 0.54
N LEU A 102 12.22 5.80 1.54
CA LEU A 102 11.11 5.27 2.32
C LEU A 102 10.03 6.31 2.61
N ILE A 103 8.84 5.83 2.92
CA ILE A 103 7.71 6.62 3.41
C ILE A 103 7.22 6.02 4.72
N THR A 104 7.16 6.84 5.76
CA THR A 104 6.50 6.51 7.03
C THR A 104 5.03 6.98 7.03
N ILE A 105 4.15 6.14 7.54
CA ILE A 105 2.71 6.36 7.64
C ILE A 105 2.33 6.51 9.12
N ALA A 106 1.67 7.64 9.42
CA ALA A 106 1.65 8.36 10.71
C ALA A 106 3.03 8.92 11.12
N ASN A 107 3.14 10.25 11.10
CA ASN A 107 4.35 10.95 11.53
C ASN A 107 4.38 11.21 13.04
N GLN A 108 3.31 10.86 13.76
CA GLN A 108 3.22 11.04 15.20
C GLN A 108 4.11 10.02 15.91
N PRO A 109 5.15 10.46 16.66
CA PRO A 109 6.06 9.55 17.35
C PRO A 109 5.39 8.83 18.52
N ILE A 110 4.28 9.37 19.04
CA ILE A 110 3.52 8.82 20.17
C ILE A 110 2.04 8.79 19.77
N PRO A 111 1.61 7.85 18.90
CA PRO A 111 0.22 7.78 18.47
C PRO A 111 -0.69 7.36 19.63
N ASP A 112 -1.81 8.06 19.83
CA ASP A 112 -2.86 7.63 20.76
C ASP A 112 -3.48 6.32 20.24
N HIS A 113 -3.32 5.24 21.00
CA HIS A 113 -3.86 3.92 20.66
C HIS A 113 -5.39 3.87 20.60
N ARG A 114 -6.08 4.87 21.15
CA ARG A 114 -7.53 5.02 21.10
C ARG A 114 -8.00 5.78 19.86
N SER A 115 -7.09 6.41 19.13
CA SER A 115 -7.39 7.18 17.93
C SER A 115 -7.15 6.35 16.67
N ASP A 116 -8.24 6.02 15.98
CA ASP A 116 -8.21 5.43 14.63
C ASP A 116 -7.45 6.31 13.62
N GLU A 117 -7.41 7.61 13.85
CA GLU A 117 -6.65 8.52 13.00
C GLU A 117 -5.14 8.38 13.21
N GLN A 118 -4.68 8.17 14.44
CA GLN A 118 -3.24 8.11 14.76
C GLN A 118 -2.67 6.68 14.71
N ALA A 119 -3.47 5.68 15.07
CA ALA A 119 -3.08 4.28 15.16
C ALA A 119 -3.14 3.54 13.81
N LYS A 120 -2.60 4.17 12.74
CA LYS A 120 -2.62 3.62 11.38
C LYS A 120 -2.07 2.20 11.29
N CYS A 121 -2.71 1.37 10.47
CA CYS A 121 -2.32 -0.01 10.22
C CYS A 121 -1.08 -0.11 9.33
N PHE A 122 -1.08 0.56 8.17
CA PHE A 122 0.10 0.72 7.34
C PHE A 122 1.09 1.65 8.06
N ARG A 123 2.35 1.26 8.21
CA ARG A 123 3.35 2.01 9.00
C ARG A 123 4.50 2.52 8.17
N GLU A 124 4.98 1.74 7.22
CA GLU A 124 6.18 2.10 6.47
C GLU A 124 6.28 1.34 5.15
N ILE A 125 6.84 1.98 4.12
CA ILE A 125 7.22 1.35 2.86
C ILE A 125 8.59 1.86 2.39
N HIS A 126 9.43 0.92 1.97
CA HIS A 126 10.78 1.12 1.47
C HIS A 126 10.78 0.81 -0.02
N PHE A 127 11.42 1.64 -0.84
CA PHE A 127 11.49 1.49 -2.29
C PHE A 127 12.92 1.19 -2.73
N HIS A 128 13.07 0.34 -3.73
CA HIS A 128 14.37 0.04 -4.30
C HIS A 128 14.27 -0.28 -5.79
N LEU A 129 15.26 0.20 -6.54
CA LEU A 129 15.40 -0.09 -7.96
C LEU A 129 16.23 -1.36 -8.14
N ALA A 130 15.70 -2.33 -8.87
CA ALA A 130 16.47 -3.45 -9.40
C ALA A 130 16.79 -3.17 -10.87
N LYS A 131 18.05 -3.41 -11.25
CA LYS A 131 18.47 -3.39 -12.65
C LYS A 131 18.51 -4.82 -13.15
N GLU A 132 17.78 -5.08 -14.21
CA GLU A 132 17.93 -6.30 -14.99
C GLU A 132 18.33 -5.90 -16.42
N PRO A 133 18.95 -6.79 -17.21
CA PRO A 133 19.38 -6.44 -18.57
C PRO A 133 18.22 -5.82 -19.39
N GLY A 134 18.38 -4.57 -19.79
CA GLY A 134 17.39 -3.82 -20.58
C GLY A 134 16.15 -3.32 -19.84
N ARG A 135 16.01 -3.53 -18.53
CA ARG A 135 14.82 -3.12 -17.76
C ARG A 135 15.16 -2.61 -16.36
N SER A 136 14.48 -1.53 -15.97
CA SER A 136 14.51 -0.99 -14.60
C SER A 136 13.22 -1.39 -13.90
N ILE A 137 13.33 -1.94 -12.70
CA ILE A 137 12.18 -2.44 -11.93
C ILE A 137 12.13 -1.73 -10.58
N LEU A 138 10.96 -1.18 -10.25
CA LEU A 138 10.66 -0.61 -8.95
C LEU A 138 10.03 -1.67 -8.05
N ASN A 139 10.76 -2.05 -7.01
CA ASN A 139 10.29 -2.96 -5.97
C ASN A 139 10.06 -2.19 -4.67
N ALA A 140 9.33 -2.81 -3.76
CA ALA A 140 9.11 -2.24 -2.44
C ALA A 140 9.06 -3.29 -1.33
N THR A 141 9.21 -2.83 -0.09
CA THR A 141 8.99 -3.60 1.14
C THR A 141 8.09 -2.79 2.06
N CYS A 142 6.98 -3.34 2.52
CA CYS A 142 6.06 -2.65 3.40
C CYS A 142 5.85 -3.36 4.75
N PHE A 143 5.53 -2.55 5.76
CA PHE A 143 5.19 -3.02 7.09
C PHE A 143 3.82 -2.52 7.54
N PHE A 144 3.01 -3.46 8.01
CA PHE A 144 1.72 -3.24 8.64
C PHE A 144 1.76 -3.71 10.10
N ARG A 145 1.20 -2.90 10.99
CA ARG A 145 0.89 -3.32 12.37
C ARG A 145 -0.19 -4.39 12.37
N ALA A 146 -1.22 -4.21 11.55
CA ALA A 146 -2.29 -5.17 11.36
C ALA A 146 -2.86 -5.04 9.94
N GLN A 147 -3.42 -6.12 9.41
CA GLN A 147 -4.11 -6.15 8.13
C GLN A 147 -5.38 -7.00 8.27
N ALA A 148 -6.53 -6.42 7.93
CA ALA A 148 -7.77 -7.18 7.74
C ALA A 148 -7.83 -7.71 6.31
N ALA A 149 -8.02 -9.00 6.11
CA ALA A 149 -8.11 -9.60 4.78
C ALA A 149 -9.19 -8.92 3.92
N LEU A 150 -10.32 -8.55 4.52
CA LEU A 150 -11.41 -7.81 3.88
C LEU A 150 -10.96 -6.48 3.25
N ILE A 151 -10.02 -5.77 3.88
CA ILE A 151 -9.56 -4.42 3.46
C ILE A 151 -8.28 -4.50 2.60
N PHE A 152 -7.69 -5.69 2.43
CA PHE A 152 -6.49 -5.87 1.62
C PHE A 152 -6.63 -5.29 0.20
N PRO A 153 -7.74 -5.50 -0.54
CA PRO A 153 -7.95 -4.90 -1.86
C PRO A 153 -7.69 -3.39 -1.92
N LYS A 154 -8.19 -2.65 -0.93
CA LYS A 154 -7.98 -1.20 -0.82
C LYS A 154 -6.51 -0.86 -0.59
N ASN A 155 -5.87 -1.54 0.36
CA ASN A 155 -4.49 -1.24 0.75
C ASN A 155 -3.51 -1.60 -0.38
N ILE A 156 -3.68 -2.75 -1.03
CA ILE A 156 -2.80 -3.17 -2.12
C ILE A 156 -2.95 -2.27 -3.35
N HIS A 157 -4.17 -1.82 -3.66
CA HIS A 157 -4.39 -0.88 -4.74
C HIS A 157 -3.74 0.48 -4.45
N PHE A 158 -3.82 0.97 -3.20
CA PHE A 158 -3.10 2.18 -2.80
C PHE A 158 -1.58 2.02 -2.95
N ILE A 159 -1.01 0.90 -2.48
CA ILE A 159 0.44 0.64 -2.61
C ILE A 159 0.85 0.57 -4.08
N GLY A 160 0.11 -0.15 -4.92
CA GLY A 160 0.35 -0.22 -6.35
C GLY A 160 0.27 1.15 -7.03
N SER A 161 -0.74 1.96 -6.67
CA SER A 161 -0.89 3.34 -7.16
C SER A 161 0.26 4.24 -6.72
N LEU A 162 0.74 4.10 -5.48
CA LEU A 162 1.89 4.82 -4.94
C LEU A 162 3.18 4.44 -5.67
N MET A 163 3.44 3.14 -5.82
CA MET A 163 4.59 2.65 -6.59
C MET A 163 4.53 3.14 -8.03
N HIS A 164 3.35 3.10 -8.66
CA HIS A 164 3.15 3.60 -10.02
C HIS A 164 3.44 5.10 -10.13
N SER A 165 2.90 5.91 -9.20
CA SER A 165 3.12 7.36 -9.17
C SER A 165 4.59 7.74 -8.99
N ILE A 166 5.33 7.00 -8.15
CA ILE A 166 6.79 7.16 -8.00
C ILE A 166 7.49 6.74 -9.30
N GLY A 167 7.18 5.56 -9.84
CA GLY A 167 7.79 5.02 -11.05
C GLY A 167 7.67 5.95 -12.25
N GLN A 168 6.50 6.55 -12.47
CA GLN A 168 6.27 7.52 -13.55
C GLN A 168 7.16 8.77 -13.48
N GLN A 169 7.63 9.12 -12.28
CA GLN A 169 8.48 10.30 -12.07
C GLN A 169 9.99 9.96 -12.12
N LEU A 170 10.35 8.68 -12.20
CA LEU A 170 11.75 8.25 -12.26
C LEU A 170 12.25 8.16 -13.71
N PRO A 171 13.57 8.33 -13.92
CA PRO A 171 14.17 8.07 -15.23
C PRO A 171 13.87 6.65 -15.70
N GLN A 172 13.66 6.49 -17.01
CA GLN A 172 13.33 5.20 -17.65
C GLN A 172 11.98 4.59 -17.25
N GLN A 173 11.19 5.28 -16.42
CA GLN A 173 9.84 4.86 -15.99
C GLN A 173 9.79 3.36 -15.65
N PRO A 174 10.46 2.93 -14.57
CA PRO A 174 10.60 1.53 -14.22
C PRO A 174 9.25 0.82 -14.13
N GLN A 175 9.23 -0.44 -14.57
CA GLN A 175 8.08 -1.31 -14.37
C GLN A 175 7.91 -1.65 -12.89
N LEU A 176 6.68 -1.90 -12.46
CA LEU A 176 6.45 -2.39 -11.10
C LEU A 176 6.92 -3.83 -10.99
N GLY A 177 7.68 -4.11 -9.94
CA GLY A 177 8.19 -5.44 -9.63
C GLY A 177 7.41 -6.11 -8.52
N GLN A 178 8.10 -6.39 -7.43
CA GLN A 178 7.58 -7.12 -6.29
C GLN A 178 7.44 -6.21 -5.07
N LEU A 179 6.46 -6.56 -4.24
CA LEU A 179 6.28 -6.04 -2.89
C LEU A 179 6.58 -7.15 -1.89
N PHE A 180 7.57 -6.97 -1.03
CA PHE A 180 7.67 -7.77 0.20
C PHE A 180 6.69 -7.20 1.22
N TYR A 181 5.65 -7.96 1.55
CA TYR A 181 4.56 -7.56 2.42
C TYR A 181 4.71 -8.21 3.78
N LEU A 182 4.76 -7.42 4.85
CA LEU A 182 4.80 -7.90 6.23
C LEU A 182 3.66 -7.27 7.04
N THR A 183 2.88 -8.11 7.73
CA THR A 183 1.95 -7.65 8.78
C THR A 183 2.17 -8.40 10.08
N SER A 184 2.18 -7.66 11.20
CA SER A 184 2.35 -8.29 12.53
C SER A 184 1.13 -9.10 12.95
N LEU A 185 -0.06 -8.71 12.48
CA LEU A 185 -1.32 -9.37 12.75
C LEU A 185 -2.19 -9.36 11.49
N LEU A 186 -2.63 -10.53 11.05
CA LEU A 186 -3.61 -10.71 9.98
C LEU A 186 -4.90 -11.23 10.60
N VAL A 187 -5.99 -10.51 10.35
CA VAL A 187 -7.35 -10.79 10.85
C VAL A 187 -8.33 -10.88 9.68
N ALA A 188 -9.53 -11.41 9.92
CA ALA A 188 -10.54 -11.55 8.87
C ALA A 188 -11.12 -10.17 8.49
N ASP A 189 -11.59 -9.45 9.50
CA ASP A 189 -12.20 -8.13 9.40
C ASP A 189 -11.60 -7.17 10.45
N ARG A 190 -12.27 -6.05 10.75
CA ARG A 190 -11.79 -5.02 11.68
C ARG A 190 -12.30 -5.19 13.11
N THR A 191 -13.15 -6.18 13.39
CA THR A 191 -13.82 -6.35 14.70
C THR A 191 -13.01 -7.16 15.69
#